data_AF-A0A101JGQ5-F1
#
_entry.id   AF-A0A101JGQ5-F1
#
_cell.length_a   1.000
_cell.length_b   1.000
_cell.length_c   1.000
_cell.angle_alpha   90.00
_cell.angle_beta   90.00
_cell.angle_gamma   90.00
#
_symmetry.space_group_name_H-M   'P 1'
#
loop_
_entity.id
_entity.type
_entity.pdbx_description
1 polymer ?
#
loop_
_entity_poly.entity_id
_entity_poly.type
_entity_poly.pdbx_seq_one_letter_code
_entity_poly.pdbx_strand_id
1 'polypeptide(L)'
;MPDTVSIGHAVRGTMPTFAPGRRPMSPGNRAGLGAAFVLLAIVSAVESGDSTSAGYVGLLAIGPIVAALFAVWQFVLGVGVVATLIGAIFVGQAGGSGPAGMVHLLGIMLATGIAVAGATMRQRQSERIAELLQLASVAQQAVLRPIGPQVGALAVAGRYISATAAADIGGDLYEALNTPYGVRIIIGDVRGKGLDAVRLASIVLGSYRHVAFERADLKSIVADLDRAVARSVGDEDFVTAALVEERGGTLTIVNCGHPAPLLLRRGLVIPLEPPAPAPPLGFMPEVKARVERLEPGDRLLLFTDGLGEARRDGEFFPTADRAWRLLGHGTVGDGLASLETALVDWVHGRLEDDIALVLLEYAGPDAGASIPVPSWEVGAAGS
;
A
#
# COMPACT_ATOMS: atom_id res chain seq x y z
N MET A 1 61.65 -0.47 -6.40
CA MET A 1 61.66 0.33 -5.14
C MET A 1 60.68 1.47 -5.33
N PRO A 2 59.87 1.75 -4.31
CA PRO A 2 58.42 1.85 -4.45
C PRO A 2 57.91 3.29 -4.33
N ASP A 3 56.63 3.50 -4.64
CA ASP A 3 55.72 4.20 -3.73
C ASP A 3 54.28 3.81 -4.04
N THR A 4 53.80 2.84 -3.26
CA THR A 4 52.39 2.46 -3.10
C THR A 4 51.75 3.34 -2.05
N VAL A 5 50.73 4.14 -2.42
CA VAL A 5 49.84 4.77 -1.43
C VAL A 5 48.54 3.99 -1.39
N SER A 6 48.41 3.23 -0.30
CA SER A 6 47.22 2.58 0.21
C SER A 6 46.34 3.62 0.90
N ILE A 7 45.05 3.72 0.54
CA ILE A 7 44.01 4.22 1.44
C ILE A 7 42.76 3.35 1.26
N GLY A 8 42.64 2.35 2.14
CA GLY A 8 41.36 1.73 2.45
C GLY A 8 40.63 2.54 3.51
N HIS A 9 39.35 2.80 3.28
CA HIS A 9 38.42 3.19 4.35
C HIS A 9 37.26 2.19 4.36
N ALA A 10 37.42 1.14 5.16
CA ALA A 10 36.35 0.22 5.51
C ALA A 10 35.41 0.94 6.49
N VAL A 11 34.19 1.26 6.04
CA VAL A 11 33.10 1.66 6.92
C VAL A 11 32.63 0.41 7.66
N ARG A 12 33.18 0.18 8.85
CA ARG A 12 32.63 -0.78 9.82
C ARG A 12 31.30 -0.22 10.32
N GLY A 13 30.20 -0.72 9.75
CA GLY A 13 28.87 -0.56 10.32
C GLY A 13 28.82 -1.27 11.68
N THR A 14 28.77 -0.50 12.75
CA THR A 14 28.43 -0.98 14.08
C THR A 14 26.97 -1.45 14.06
N MET A 15 26.75 -2.76 14.20
CA MET A 15 25.41 -3.30 14.46
C MET A 15 24.91 -2.74 15.79
N PRO A 16 23.70 -2.14 15.86
CA PRO A 16 23.11 -1.79 17.13
C PRO A 16 22.73 -3.06 17.88
N THR A 17 23.37 -3.28 19.02
CA THR A 17 22.97 -4.25 20.03
C THR A 17 21.61 -3.83 20.59
N PHE A 18 20.54 -4.47 20.12
CA PHE A 18 19.22 -4.32 20.71
C PHE A 18 19.24 -4.91 22.13
N ALA A 19 19.22 -4.04 23.14
CA ALA A 19 18.81 -4.41 24.48
C ALA A 19 17.39 -5.01 24.42
N PRO A 20 17.04 -6.03 25.24
CA PRO A 20 15.70 -6.60 25.27
C PRO A 20 14.77 -5.64 26.01
N GLY A 21 14.43 -4.52 25.36
CA GLY A 21 13.35 -3.64 25.77
C GLY A 21 12.06 -4.42 25.67
N ARG A 22 11.36 -4.58 26.79
CA ARG A 22 9.98 -5.13 26.85
C ARG A 22 9.13 -4.37 25.82
N ARG A 23 8.86 -5.01 24.68
CA ARG A 23 7.95 -4.44 23.69
C ARG A 23 6.60 -4.20 24.38
N PRO A 24 6.01 -3.00 24.27
CA PRO A 24 4.70 -2.74 24.84
C PRO A 24 3.70 -3.76 24.28
N MET A 25 2.86 -4.32 25.16
CA MET A 25 1.86 -5.31 24.76
C MET A 25 0.92 -4.70 23.71
N SER A 26 0.63 -5.46 22.65
CA SER A 26 -0.34 -5.04 21.65
C SER A 26 -1.72 -4.78 22.29
N PRO A 27 -2.54 -3.87 21.73
CA PRO A 27 -3.87 -3.58 22.27
C PRO A 27 -4.74 -4.85 22.41
N GLY A 28 -4.65 -5.78 21.46
CA GLY A 28 -5.35 -7.07 21.52
C GLY A 28 -4.87 -7.95 22.67
N ASN A 29 -3.56 -8.04 22.93
CA ASN A 29 -3.03 -8.78 24.06
C ASN A 29 -3.53 -8.19 25.40
N ARG A 30 -3.58 -6.86 25.52
CA ARG A 30 -4.09 -6.18 26.72
C ARG A 30 -5.57 -6.44 26.97
N ALA A 31 -6.39 -6.37 25.92
CA ALA A 31 -7.82 -6.66 26.02
C ALA A 31 -8.07 -8.14 26.41
N GLY A 32 -7.35 -9.08 25.79
CA GLY A 32 -7.44 -10.51 26.10
C GLY A 32 -7.04 -10.86 27.54
N LEU A 33 -5.91 -10.30 28.00
CA LEU A 33 -5.46 -10.45 29.39
C LEU A 33 -6.47 -9.84 30.37
N GLY A 34 -6.95 -8.62 30.10
CA GLY A 34 -7.94 -7.94 30.94
C GLY A 34 -9.22 -8.74 31.09
N ALA A 35 -9.81 -9.20 29.98
CA ALA A 35 -11.02 -10.02 30.00
C ALA A 35 -10.82 -11.34 30.75
N ALA A 36 -9.68 -12.01 30.55
CA ALA A 36 -9.37 -13.25 31.24
C ALA A 36 -9.22 -13.06 32.76
N PHE A 37 -8.53 -12.01 33.20
CA PHE A 37 -8.39 -11.73 34.64
C PHE A 37 -9.71 -11.34 35.30
N VAL A 38 -10.56 -10.56 34.63
CA VAL A 38 -11.91 -10.23 35.12
C VAL A 38 -12.74 -11.50 35.31
N LEU A 39 -12.72 -12.41 34.33
CA LEU A 39 -13.38 -13.72 34.43
C LEU A 39 -12.84 -14.55 35.60
N LEU A 40 -11.53 -14.65 35.75
CA LEU A 40 -10.92 -15.36 36.88
C LEU A 40 -11.32 -14.76 38.22
N ALA A 41 -11.39 -13.43 38.33
CA ALA A 41 -11.83 -12.74 39.54
C ALA A 41 -13.30 -13.01 39.87
N ILE A 42 -14.19 -12.98 38.86
CA ILE A 42 -15.62 -13.30 39.03
C ILE A 42 -15.80 -14.73 39.51
N VAL A 43 -15.16 -15.70 38.84
CA VAL A 43 -15.26 -17.12 39.23
C VAL A 43 -14.72 -17.33 40.64
N SER A 44 -13.61 -16.70 41.00
CA SER A 44 -13.04 -16.78 42.35
C SER A 44 -13.95 -16.16 43.42
N ALA A 45 -14.64 -15.07 43.10
CA ALA A 45 -15.57 -14.41 44.02
C ALA A 45 -16.83 -15.25 44.26
N VAL A 46 -17.37 -15.89 43.21
CA VAL A 46 -18.50 -16.83 43.32
C VAL A 46 -18.13 -18.02 44.18
N GLU A 47 -16.96 -18.61 43.96
CA GLU A 47 -16.47 -19.76 44.74
C GLU A 47 -16.24 -19.42 46.21
N SER A 48 -15.74 -18.21 46.51
CA SER A 48 -15.50 -17.76 47.89
C SER A 48 -16.80 -17.54 48.68
N GLY A 49 -17.93 -17.33 48.00
CA GLY A 49 -19.24 -17.15 48.61
C GLY A 49 -19.95 -18.47 48.95
N ASP A 50 -19.52 -19.59 48.38
CA ASP A 50 -20.14 -20.91 48.56
C ASP A 50 -19.20 -21.84 49.33
N SER A 51 -19.27 -21.77 50.67
CA SER A 51 -18.33 -22.45 51.59
C SER A 51 -18.49 -23.98 51.67
N THR A 52 -19.41 -24.58 50.90
CA THR A 52 -19.90 -25.94 51.17
C THR A 52 -19.49 -26.98 50.13
N SER A 53 -19.04 -26.57 48.94
CA SER A 53 -18.51 -27.48 47.90
C SER A 53 -17.70 -26.72 46.85
N ALA A 54 -16.55 -27.27 46.44
CA ALA A 54 -15.69 -26.73 45.39
C ALA A 54 -16.29 -26.93 43.97
N GLY A 55 -17.54 -26.51 43.77
CA GLY A 55 -18.38 -26.89 42.64
C GLY A 55 -18.06 -26.16 41.34
N TYR A 56 -17.49 -24.95 41.42
CA TYR A 56 -17.31 -24.09 40.24
C TYR A 56 -15.85 -23.92 39.82
N VAL A 57 -14.90 -24.60 40.48
CA VAL A 57 -13.46 -24.60 40.11
C VAL A 57 -13.24 -24.87 38.62
N GLY A 58 -14.04 -25.77 38.01
CA GLY A 58 -13.96 -26.07 36.58
C GLY A 58 -14.18 -24.87 35.66
N LEU A 59 -14.90 -23.83 36.09
CA LEU A 59 -15.15 -22.61 35.31
C LEU A 59 -13.88 -21.75 35.12
N LEU A 60 -12.84 -21.95 35.94
CA LEU A 60 -11.55 -21.27 35.76
C LEU A 60 -10.89 -21.62 34.41
N ALA A 61 -11.28 -22.73 33.79
CA ALA A 61 -10.86 -23.12 32.44
C ALA A 61 -11.31 -22.13 31.33
N ILE A 62 -12.33 -21.30 31.59
CA ILE A 62 -12.81 -20.29 30.62
C ILE A 62 -11.77 -19.17 30.43
N GLY A 63 -11.01 -18.83 31.47
CA GLY A 63 -9.97 -17.80 31.43
C GLY A 63 -8.95 -17.99 30.30
N PRO A 64 -8.22 -19.11 30.23
CA PRO A 64 -7.26 -19.36 29.14
C PRO A 64 -7.93 -19.46 27.76
N ILE A 65 -9.17 -19.94 27.66
CA ILE A 65 -9.91 -20.01 26.38
C ILE A 65 -10.17 -18.59 25.85
N VAL A 66 -10.66 -17.67 26.68
CA VAL A 66 -10.90 -16.27 26.30
C VAL A 66 -9.58 -15.57 25.98
N ALA A 67 -8.52 -15.85 26.75
CA ALA A 67 -7.20 -15.31 26.46
C ALA A 67 -6.70 -15.74 25.07
N ALA A 68 -6.96 -16.99 24.64
CA ALA A 68 -6.51 -17.51 23.34
C ALA A 68 -7.12 -16.81 22.13
N LEU A 69 -8.30 -16.20 22.28
CA LEU A 69 -8.97 -15.45 21.21
C LEU A 69 -8.17 -14.21 20.81
N PHE A 70 -7.51 -13.54 21.77
CA PHE A 70 -6.91 -12.23 21.53
C PHE A 70 -5.40 -12.20 21.79
N ALA A 71 -4.88 -13.06 22.68
CA ALA A 71 -3.51 -13.01 23.14
C ALA A 71 -2.61 -14.08 22.48
N VAL A 72 -1.30 -13.80 22.41
CA VAL A 72 -0.30 -14.78 22.00
C VAL A 72 -0.15 -15.90 23.03
N TRP A 73 0.31 -17.06 22.59
CA TRP A 73 0.33 -18.30 23.38
C TRP A 73 1.05 -18.17 24.74
N GLN A 74 2.06 -17.29 24.84
CA GLN A 74 2.79 -17.03 26.09
C GLN A 74 1.88 -16.46 27.19
N PHE A 75 0.97 -15.56 26.83
CA PHE A 75 0.02 -14.97 27.77
C PHE A 75 -1.11 -15.94 28.11
N VAL A 76 -1.58 -16.72 27.14
CA VAL A 76 -2.56 -17.80 27.36
C VAL A 76 -2.04 -18.81 28.38
N LEU A 77 -0.78 -19.24 28.21
CA LEU A 77 -0.11 -20.12 29.15
C LEU A 77 -0.03 -19.50 30.54
N GLY A 78 0.36 -18.22 30.64
CA GLY A 78 0.39 -17.50 31.91
C GLY A 78 -0.97 -17.46 32.61
N VAL A 79 -2.05 -17.15 31.88
CA VAL A 79 -3.43 -17.16 32.40
C VAL A 79 -3.82 -18.56 32.88
N GLY A 80 -3.51 -19.61 32.11
CA GLY A 80 -3.81 -20.99 32.49
C GLY A 80 -3.04 -21.48 33.73
N VAL A 81 -1.79 -21.06 33.90
CA VAL A 81 -1.02 -21.32 35.12
C VAL A 81 -1.67 -20.65 36.33
N VAL A 82 -2.06 -19.38 36.21
CA VAL A 82 -2.76 -18.66 37.29
C VAL A 82 -4.10 -19.33 37.62
N ALA A 83 -4.89 -19.69 36.62
CA ALA A 83 -6.16 -20.40 36.78
C ALA A 83 -5.99 -21.74 37.52
N THR A 84 -4.94 -22.49 37.18
CA THR A 84 -4.62 -23.77 37.82
C THR A 84 -4.18 -23.57 39.28
N LEU A 85 -3.37 -22.55 39.57
CA LEU A 85 -2.95 -22.22 40.94
C LEU A 85 -4.13 -21.82 41.82
N ILE A 86 -5.02 -20.95 41.31
CA ILE A 86 -6.24 -20.55 42.01
C ILE A 86 -7.13 -21.77 42.27
N GLY A 87 -7.34 -22.62 41.26
CA GLY A 87 -8.12 -23.85 41.41
C GLY A 87 -7.52 -24.79 42.47
N ALA A 88 -6.19 -24.95 42.50
CA ALA A 88 -5.52 -25.80 43.48
C ALA A 88 -5.70 -25.29 44.92
N ILE A 89 -5.69 -23.97 45.12
CA ILE A 89 -5.96 -23.34 46.43
C ILE A 89 -7.38 -23.66 46.88
N PHE A 90 -8.39 -23.46 46.03
CA PHE A 90 -9.80 -23.74 46.38
C PHE A 90 -10.06 -25.23 46.66
N VAL A 91 -9.52 -26.12 45.83
CA VAL A 91 -9.61 -27.58 46.05
C VAL A 91 -8.95 -27.98 47.38
N GLY A 92 -7.80 -27.40 47.72
CA GLY A 92 -7.10 -27.66 48.97
C GLY A 92 -7.87 -27.16 50.21
N GLN A 93 -8.45 -25.96 50.15
CA GLN A 93 -9.24 -25.38 51.25
C GLN A 93 -10.54 -26.15 51.51
N ALA A 94 -11.19 -26.67 50.46
CA ALA A 94 -12.41 -27.46 50.57
C ALA A 94 -12.16 -28.90 51.09
N GLY A 95 -10.93 -29.26 51.47
CA GLY A 95 -10.55 -30.63 51.85
C GLY A 95 -10.66 -31.63 50.70
N GLY A 96 -10.72 -31.12 49.46
CA GLY A 96 -11.11 -31.82 48.24
C GLY A 96 -10.01 -32.62 47.55
N SER A 97 -9.10 -33.26 48.29
CA SER A 97 -8.05 -34.14 47.72
C SER A 97 -8.60 -35.42 47.06
N GLY A 98 -9.92 -35.55 46.93
CA GLY A 98 -10.58 -36.68 46.29
C GLY A 98 -10.58 -36.61 44.76
N PRO A 99 -11.09 -37.66 44.07
CA PRO A 99 -11.07 -37.77 42.61
C PRO A 99 -11.70 -36.57 41.88
N ALA A 100 -12.73 -35.94 42.47
CA ALA A 100 -13.43 -34.80 41.87
C ALA A 100 -12.54 -33.55 41.74
N GLY A 101 -11.77 -33.20 42.78
CA GLY A 101 -10.85 -32.06 42.74
C GLY A 101 -9.74 -32.26 41.69
N MET A 102 -9.22 -33.49 41.59
CA MET A 102 -8.24 -33.84 40.57
C MET A 102 -8.80 -33.69 39.15
N VAL A 103 -10.05 -34.11 38.93
CA VAL A 103 -10.74 -33.95 37.63
C VAL A 103 -10.88 -32.48 37.24
N HIS A 104 -11.22 -31.59 38.19
CA HIS A 104 -11.30 -30.15 37.90
C HIS A 104 -9.94 -29.54 37.52
N LEU A 105 -8.87 -29.87 38.26
CA LEU A 105 -7.52 -29.38 37.93
C LEU A 105 -7.02 -29.94 36.59
N LEU A 106 -7.25 -31.22 36.31
CA LEU A 106 -6.97 -31.83 35.01
C LEU A 106 -7.76 -31.15 33.88
N GLY A 107 -9.02 -30.80 34.13
CA GLY A 107 -9.86 -30.06 33.18
C GLY A 107 -9.30 -28.67 32.84
N ILE A 108 -8.85 -27.91 33.83
CA ILE A 108 -8.22 -26.59 33.61
C ILE A 108 -6.92 -26.73 32.82
N MET A 109 -6.07 -27.71 33.18
CA MET A 109 -4.81 -27.97 32.47
C MET A 109 -5.05 -28.40 31.01
N LEU A 110 -6.03 -29.27 30.76
CA LEU A 110 -6.39 -29.72 29.41
C LEU A 110 -6.95 -28.56 28.57
N ALA A 111 -7.86 -27.76 29.13
CA ALA A 111 -8.41 -26.58 28.47
C ALA A 111 -7.30 -25.55 28.15
N THR A 112 -6.35 -25.36 29.07
CA THR A 112 -5.16 -24.52 28.83
C THR A 112 -4.32 -25.06 27.68
N GLY A 113 -4.06 -26.37 27.64
CA GLY A 113 -3.32 -27.00 26.55
C GLY A 113 -3.98 -26.79 25.19
N ILE A 114 -5.31 -26.98 25.10
CA ILE A 114 -6.09 -26.73 23.88
C ILE A 114 -6.06 -25.25 23.51
N ALA A 115 -6.22 -24.35 24.49
CA ALA A 115 -6.19 -22.91 24.26
C ALA A 115 -4.81 -22.43 23.74
N VAL A 116 -3.72 -22.97 24.29
CA VAL A 116 -2.35 -22.70 23.81
C VAL A 116 -2.14 -23.26 22.40
N ALA A 117 -2.60 -24.48 22.12
CA ALA A 117 -2.54 -25.05 20.77
C ALA A 117 -3.34 -24.20 19.75
N GLY A 118 -4.54 -23.74 20.11
CA GLY A 118 -5.34 -22.85 19.30
C GLY A 118 -4.65 -21.50 19.04
N ALA A 119 -4.11 -20.87 20.10
CA ALA A 119 -3.39 -19.60 19.99
C ALA A 119 -2.12 -19.71 19.14
N THR A 120 -1.35 -20.80 19.26
CA THR A 120 -0.18 -21.06 18.42
C THR A 120 -0.55 -21.30 16.96
N MET A 121 -1.62 -22.05 16.68
CA MET A 121 -2.11 -22.26 15.32
C MET A 121 -2.57 -20.94 14.67
N ARG A 122 -3.36 -20.14 15.41
CA ARG A 122 -3.78 -18.80 14.98
C ARG A 122 -2.58 -17.92 14.65
N GLN A 123 -1.57 -17.90 15.53
CA GLN A 123 -0.36 -17.11 15.30
C GLN A 123 0.39 -17.57 14.04
N ARG A 124 0.57 -18.87 13.85
CA ARG A 124 1.22 -19.41 12.63
C ARG A 124 0.46 -19.09 11.36
N GLN A 125 -0.88 -19.12 11.40
CA GLN A 125 -1.71 -18.73 10.26
C GLN A 125 -1.55 -17.24 9.94
N SER A 126 -1.60 -16.37 10.95
CA SER A 126 -1.35 -14.94 10.77
C SER A 126 0.05 -14.66 10.21
N GLU A 127 1.07 -15.37 10.69
CA GLU A 127 2.44 -15.25 10.17
C GLU A 127 2.54 -15.69 8.70
N ARG A 128 1.91 -16.80 8.31
CA ARG A 128 1.87 -17.25 6.90
C ARG A 128 1.15 -16.26 5.98
N ILE A 129 0.02 -15.72 6.43
CA ILE A 129 -0.72 -14.70 5.67
C ILE A 129 0.18 -13.48 5.48
N ALA A 130 0.82 -13.00 6.54
CA ALA A 130 1.75 -11.87 6.45
C ALA A 130 2.93 -12.14 5.51
N GLU A 131 3.51 -13.34 5.53
CA GLU A 131 4.59 -13.75 4.63
C GLU A 131 4.14 -13.77 3.15
N LEU A 132 2.98 -14.36 2.85
CA LEU A 132 2.40 -14.37 1.50
C LEU A 132 2.17 -12.95 0.98
N LEU A 133 1.70 -12.04 1.85
CA LEU A 133 1.45 -10.65 1.50
C LEU A 133 2.74 -9.86 1.26
N GLN A 134 3.79 -10.12 2.04
CA GLN A 134 5.11 -9.53 1.78
C GLN A 134 5.66 -9.97 0.41
N LEU A 135 5.55 -11.25 0.06
CA LEU A 135 5.99 -11.75 -1.25
C LEU A 135 5.22 -11.09 -2.41
N ALA A 136 3.93 -10.89 -2.23
CA ALA A 136 3.09 -10.32 -3.26
C ALA A 136 3.29 -8.79 -3.41
N SER A 137 3.62 -8.08 -2.32
CA SER A 137 4.11 -6.69 -2.38
C SER A 137 5.43 -6.58 -3.17
N VAL A 138 6.36 -7.52 -2.96
CA VAL A 138 7.61 -7.58 -3.76
C VAL A 138 7.31 -7.84 -5.24
N ALA A 139 6.35 -8.71 -5.55
CA ALA A 139 5.93 -8.96 -6.93
C ALA A 139 5.33 -7.70 -7.59
N GLN A 140 4.50 -6.94 -6.88
CA GLN A 140 3.95 -5.68 -7.38
C GLN A 140 5.06 -4.63 -7.61
N GLN A 141 6.00 -4.49 -6.68
CA GLN A 141 7.16 -3.61 -6.86
C GLN A 141 8.07 -4.04 -8.02
N ALA A 142 8.12 -5.33 -8.35
CA ALA A 142 8.84 -5.81 -9.53
C ALA A 142 8.15 -5.40 -10.85
N VAL A 143 6.83 -5.17 -10.82
CA VAL A 143 6.04 -4.71 -11.98
C VAL A 143 6.19 -3.19 -12.18
N LEU A 144 6.13 -2.42 -11.09
CA LEU A 144 6.34 -0.97 -11.07
C LEU A 144 7.83 -0.64 -11.17
N ARG A 145 8.26 -0.18 -12.35
CA ARG A 145 9.66 0.26 -12.52
C ARG A 145 9.84 1.62 -11.87
N PRO A 146 10.92 1.83 -11.07
CA PRO A 146 11.26 3.16 -10.60
C PRO A 146 11.42 4.10 -11.80
N ILE A 147 10.67 5.20 -11.80
CA ILE A 147 10.87 6.26 -12.80
C ILE A 147 12.16 7.01 -12.43
N GLY A 148 13.07 7.14 -13.39
CA GLY A 148 14.28 7.93 -13.21
C GLY A 148 13.96 9.42 -12.99
N PRO A 149 14.87 10.20 -12.39
CA PRO A 149 14.63 11.63 -12.09
C PRO A 149 14.39 12.48 -13.35
N GLN A 150 14.73 11.95 -14.54
CA GLN A 150 14.52 12.58 -15.82
C GLN A 150 14.11 11.55 -16.86
N VAL A 151 13.09 11.87 -17.67
CA VAL A 151 12.63 11.07 -18.81
C VAL A 151 12.49 12.01 -19.99
N GLY A 152 13.39 11.91 -20.97
CA GLY A 152 13.46 12.88 -22.08
C GLY A 152 13.68 14.31 -21.54
N ALA A 153 12.84 15.25 -21.98
CA ALA A 153 12.89 16.66 -21.56
C ALA A 153 12.18 16.95 -20.22
N LEU A 154 11.58 15.94 -19.59
CA LEU A 154 10.82 16.11 -18.34
C LEU A 154 11.65 15.67 -17.13
N ALA A 155 11.67 16.51 -16.10
CA ALA A 155 12.02 16.03 -14.76
C ALA A 155 10.81 15.28 -14.21
N VAL A 156 11.00 14.07 -13.71
CA VAL A 156 9.90 13.18 -13.28
C VAL A 156 10.22 12.57 -11.93
N ALA A 157 9.21 12.49 -11.07
CA ALA A 157 9.24 11.69 -9.85
C ALA A 157 7.96 10.86 -9.75
N GLY A 158 8.10 9.62 -9.29
CA GLY A 158 6.99 8.74 -8.93
C GLY A 158 7.03 8.39 -7.44
N ARG A 159 5.86 8.26 -6.84
CA ARG A 159 5.68 7.74 -5.48
C ARG A 159 4.49 6.80 -5.43
N TYR A 160 4.64 5.73 -4.67
CA TYR A 160 3.59 4.78 -4.35
C TYR A 160 3.45 4.75 -2.83
N ILE A 161 2.26 5.02 -2.32
CA ILE A 161 1.94 5.01 -0.89
C ILE A 161 0.92 3.90 -0.66
N SER A 162 1.29 2.91 0.15
CA SER A 162 0.41 1.76 0.41
C SER A 162 -0.50 2.01 1.61
N ALA A 163 -1.75 1.56 1.49
CA ALA A 163 -2.82 1.68 2.46
C ALA A 163 -2.59 0.87 3.74
N THR A 164 -1.98 -0.31 3.61
CA THR A 164 -1.78 -1.23 4.74
C THR A 164 -0.38 -1.78 4.84
N ALA A 165 0.11 -1.90 6.08
CA ALA A 165 1.38 -2.57 6.38
C ALA A 165 1.34 -4.11 6.16
N ALA A 166 0.17 -4.70 5.88
CA ALA A 166 0.02 -6.16 5.96
C ALA A 166 -1.23 -6.78 5.30
N ALA A 167 -1.85 -6.26 4.21
CA ALA A 167 -2.95 -7.04 3.59
C ALA A 167 -3.38 -6.71 2.17
N ASP A 168 -3.44 -5.44 1.77
CA ASP A 168 -4.03 -5.09 0.47
C ASP A 168 -2.93 -4.61 -0.48
N ILE A 169 -2.88 -5.26 -1.64
CA ILE A 169 -1.95 -4.97 -2.73
C ILE A 169 -2.79 -4.29 -3.80
N GLY A 170 -2.47 -3.04 -4.09
CA GLY A 170 -3.29 -2.19 -4.95
C GLY A 170 -3.22 -2.54 -6.43
N GLY A 171 -4.24 -2.06 -7.13
CA GLY A 171 -4.35 -2.05 -8.59
C GLY A 171 -3.57 -0.91 -9.26
N ASP A 172 -3.16 0.08 -8.47
CA ASP A 172 -2.42 1.26 -8.89
C ASP A 172 -1.20 0.94 -9.76
N LEU A 173 -1.16 1.58 -10.93
CA LEU A 173 -0.12 1.44 -11.92
C LEU A 173 0.35 2.79 -12.45
N TYR A 174 1.64 2.88 -12.74
CA TYR A 174 2.19 4.01 -13.49
C TYR A 174 3.48 3.64 -14.22
N GLU A 175 3.75 4.32 -15.32
CA GLU A 175 5.02 4.20 -16.05
C GLU A 175 5.29 5.42 -16.93
N ALA A 176 6.56 5.80 -17.07
CA ALA A 176 7.01 6.87 -17.94
C ALA A 176 8.08 6.36 -18.91
N LEU A 177 7.89 6.61 -20.21
CA LEU A 177 8.74 6.12 -21.28
C LEU A 177 9.15 7.29 -22.19
N ASN A 178 10.44 7.34 -22.56
CA ASN A 178 10.91 8.23 -23.62
C ASN A 178 10.80 7.48 -24.95
N THR A 179 9.92 7.94 -25.84
CA THR A 179 9.56 7.25 -27.09
C THR A 179 9.90 8.11 -28.30
N PRO A 180 9.89 7.56 -29.53
CA PRO A 180 10.06 8.36 -30.75
C PRO A 180 9.02 9.48 -30.94
N TYR A 181 7.90 9.41 -30.22
CA TYR A 181 6.80 10.36 -30.28
C TYR A 181 6.83 11.39 -29.15
N GLY A 182 7.85 11.36 -28.28
CA GLY A 182 7.95 12.19 -27.09
C GLY A 182 7.89 11.37 -25.80
N VAL A 183 7.78 12.06 -24.67
CA VAL A 183 7.69 11.42 -23.36
C VAL A 183 6.25 11.00 -23.12
N ARG A 184 6.02 9.71 -22.90
CA ARG A 184 4.68 9.15 -22.67
C ARG A 184 4.56 8.61 -21.25
N ILE A 185 3.52 9.00 -20.54
CA ILE A 185 3.22 8.56 -19.18
C ILE A 185 1.85 7.89 -19.17
N ILE A 186 1.74 6.77 -18.46
CA ILE A 186 0.46 6.18 -18.06
C ILE A 186 0.39 6.21 -16.54
N ILE A 187 -0.79 6.52 -16.01
CA ILE A 187 -1.19 6.23 -14.64
C ILE A 187 -2.58 5.61 -14.68
N GLY A 188 -2.88 4.72 -13.75
CA GLY A 188 -4.18 4.10 -13.67
C GLY A 188 -4.39 3.35 -12.36
N ASP A 189 -5.62 2.95 -12.15
CA ASP A 189 -6.01 2.05 -11.07
C ASP A 189 -6.89 0.93 -11.62
N VAL A 190 -6.62 -0.29 -11.14
CA VAL A 190 -7.35 -1.49 -11.49
C VAL A 190 -8.45 -1.71 -10.46
N ARG A 191 -9.70 -1.84 -10.92
CA ARG A 191 -10.81 -2.17 -10.04
C ARG A 191 -10.56 -3.47 -9.31
N GLY A 192 -10.67 -3.42 -7.98
CA GLY A 192 -10.46 -4.56 -7.10
C GLY A 192 -9.10 -4.49 -6.42
N LYS A 193 -8.72 -5.57 -5.74
CA LYS A 193 -7.50 -5.60 -4.94
C LYS A 193 -6.91 -7.00 -4.85
N GLY A 194 -5.65 -7.07 -4.44
CA GLY A 194 -4.92 -8.32 -4.30
C GLY A 194 -4.31 -8.80 -5.62
N LEU A 195 -4.06 -10.10 -5.72
CA LEU A 195 -3.23 -10.67 -6.78
C LEU A 195 -3.83 -10.54 -8.19
N ASP A 196 -5.15 -10.53 -8.32
CA ASP A 196 -5.80 -10.38 -9.63
C ASP A 196 -5.67 -8.94 -10.16
N ALA A 197 -5.78 -7.94 -9.28
CA ALA A 197 -5.50 -6.54 -9.62
C ALA A 197 -4.04 -6.37 -10.07
N VAL A 198 -3.07 -6.94 -9.35
CA VAL A 198 -1.65 -6.93 -9.73
C VAL A 198 -1.40 -7.60 -11.08
N ARG A 199 -2.05 -8.73 -11.34
CA ARG A 199 -1.96 -9.44 -12.63
C ARG A 199 -2.44 -8.54 -13.76
N LEU A 200 -3.60 -7.90 -13.61
CA LEU A 200 -4.16 -7.05 -14.65
C LEU A 200 -3.31 -5.78 -14.85
N ALA A 201 -2.83 -5.15 -13.78
CA ALA A 201 -1.87 -4.05 -13.84
C ALA A 201 -0.59 -4.44 -14.62
N SER A 202 -0.09 -5.65 -14.38
CA SER A 202 1.07 -6.19 -15.12
C SER A 202 0.82 -6.36 -16.61
N ILE A 203 -0.40 -6.77 -16.99
CA ILE A 203 -0.82 -6.91 -18.39
C ILE A 203 -0.92 -5.54 -19.05
N VAL A 204 -1.51 -4.56 -18.37
CA VAL A 204 -1.62 -3.17 -18.87
C VAL A 204 -0.23 -2.58 -19.07
N LEU A 205 0.63 -2.61 -18.06
CA LEU A 205 1.99 -2.08 -18.14
C LEU A 205 2.85 -2.83 -19.17
N GLY A 206 2.76 -4.16 -19.19
CA GLY A 206 3.44 -5.00 -20.20
C GLY A 206 3.03 -4.64 -21.63
N SER A 207 1.74 -4.43 -21.86
CA SER A 207 1.21 -4.03 -23.17
C SER A 207 1.63 -2.59 -23.51
N TYR A 208 1.51 -1.67 -22.55
CA TYR A 208 1.88 -0.26 -22.69
C TYR A 208 3.33 -0.09 -23.11
N ARG A 209 4.27 -0.82 -22.48
CA ARG A 209 5.70 -0.83 -22.82
C ARG A 209 5.98 -1.13 -24.28
N HIS A 210 5.13 -1.93 -24.92
CA HIS A 210 5.26 -2.27 -26.32
C HIS A 210 4.57 -1.23 -27.21
N VAL A 211 3.27 -0.97 -26.99
CA VAL A 211 2.48 -0.13 -27.88
C VAL A 211 2.87 1.36 -27.81
N ALA A 212 3.46 1.81 -26.70
CA ALA A 212 3.97 3.17 -26.55
C ALA A 212 5.14 3.49 -27.49
N PHE A 213 5.85 2.49 -28.02
CA PHE A 213 6.90 2.71 -29.03
C PHE A 213 6.41 2.56 -30.46
N GLU A 214 5.31 1.83 -30.69
CA GLU A 214 4.82 1.50 -32.03
C GLU A 214 3.70 2.40 -32.54
N ARG A 215 2.84 2.90 -31.65
CA ARG A 215 1.67 3.69 -32.05
C ARG A 215 2.00 5.18 -32.11
N ALA A 216 1.58 5.85 -33.16
CA ALA A 216 1.86 7.28 -33.34
C ALA A 216 0.99 8.19 -32.48
N ASP A 217 -0.20 7.73 -32.03
CA ASP A 217 -1.15 8.52 -31.27
C ASP A 217 -1.68 7.78 -30.03
N LEU A 218 -2.09 8.54 -29.01
CA LEU A 218 -2.58 8.00 -27.74
C LEU A 218 -3.91 7.23 -27.88
N LYS A 219 -4.75 7.51 -28.88
CA LYS A 219 -6.03 6.79 -29.04
C LYS A 219 -5.79 5.35 -29.50
N SER A 220 -4.85 5.17 -30.42
CA SER A 220 -4.41 3.83 -30.85
C SER A 220 -3.81 3.03 -29.69
N ILE A 221 -3.07 3.69 -28.79
CA ILE A 221 -2.57 3.04 -27.56
C ILE A 221 -3.75 2.60 -26.69
N VAL A 222 -4.71 3.48 -26.42
CA VAL A 222 -5.90 3.16 -25.62
C VAL A 222 -6.66 1.97 -26.19
N ALA A 223 -6.87 1.91 -27.51
CA ALA A 223 -7.55 0.79 -28.16
C ALA A 223 -6.82 -0.55 -28.01
N ASP A 224 -5.48 -0.54 -28.03
CA ASP A 224 -4.69 -1.76 -27.82
C ASP A 224 -4.67 -2.19 -26.35
N LEU A 225 -4.60 -1.23 -25.41
CA LEU A 225 -4.70 -1.51 -23.98
C LEU A 225 -6.09 -2.05 -23.61
N ASP A 226 -7.15 -1.45 -24.14
CA ASP A 226 -8.53 -1.92 -23.94
C ASP A 226 -8.69 -3.37 -24.40
N ARG A 227 -8.16 -3.72 -25.59
CA ARG A 227 -8.13 -5.11 -26.07
C ARG A 227 -7.27 -6.02 -25.22
N ALA A 228 -6.20 -5.52 -24.59
CA ALA A 228 -5.39 -6.32 -23.67
C ALA A 228 -6.16 -6.62 -22.38
N VAL A 229 -6.86 -5.63 -21.83
CA VAL A 229 -7.74 -5.79 -20.66
C VAL A 229 -8.88 -6.75 -20.99
N ALA A 230 -9.65 -6.50 -22.05
CA ALA A 230 -10.81 -7.32 -22.42
C ALA A 230 -10.50 -8.80 -22.71
N ARG A 231 -9.25 -9.15 -23.07
CA ARG A 231 -8.82 -10.55 -23.27
C ARG A 231 -8.42 -11.27 -21.97
N SER A 232 -8.18 -10.51 -20.91
CA SER A 232 -7.47 -10.98 -19.71
C SER A 232 -8.38 -11.15 -18.50
N VAL A 233 -9.63 -10.68 -18.57
CA VAL A 233 -10.55 -10.65 -17.43
C VAL A 233 -11.95 -11.12 -17.77
N GLY A 234 -12.74 -11.41 -16.72
CA GLY A 234 -14.19 -11.64 -16.84
C GLY A 234 -14.96 -10.32 -17.06
N ASP A 235 -16.26 -10.40 -17.33
CA ASP A 235 -17.11 -9.29 -17.79
C ASP A 235 -17.19 -8.04 -16.88
N GLU A 236 -16.59 -8.05 -15.66
CA GLU A 236 -16.72 -6.97 -14.67
C GLU A 236 -15.43 -6.25 -14.27
N ASP A 237 -14.26 -6.67 -14.76
CA ASP A 237 -12.99 -6.04 -14.35
C ASP A 237 -12.53 -4.99 -15.36
N PHE A 238 -12.08 -3.86 -14.84
CA PHE A 238 -11.73 -2.70 -15.63
C PHE A 238 -10.56 -1.92 -15.01
N VAL A 239 -9.97 -1.05 -15.81
CA VAL A 239 -8.83 -0.22 -15.40
C VAL A 239 -9.13 1.23 -15.74
N THR A 240 -9.19 2.09 -14.75
CA THR A 240 -9.19 3.54 -14.99
C THR A 240 -7.78 3.95 -15.39
N ALA A 241 -7.63 4.80 -16.40
CA ALA A 241 -6.30 5.24 -16.80
C ALA A 241 -6.28 6.65 -17.39
N ALA A 242 -5.23 7.40 -17.10
CA ALA A 242 -4.86 8.61 -17.82
C ALA A 242 -3.53 8.38 -18.56
N LEU A 243 -3.52 8.72 -19.86
CA LEU A 243 -2.31 8.69 -20.68
C LEU A 243 -1.95 10.12 -21.07
N VAL A 244 -0.66 10.43 -20.96
CA VAL A 244 -0.09 11.73 -21.23
C VAL A 244 1.05 11.58 -22.22
N GLU A 245 1.10 12.43 -23.23
CA GLU A 245 2.22 12.57 -24.17
C GLU A 245 2.71 14.01 -24.13
N GLU A 246 3.99 14.21 -23.82
CA GLU A 246 4.67 15.49 -23.99
C GLU A 246 5.57 15.43 -25.22
N ARG A 247 5.38 16.38 -26.13
CA ARG A 247 6.18 16.53 -27.33
C ARG A 247 6.45 18.01 -27.62
N GLY A 248 7.67 18.45 -27.33
CA GLY A 248 8.14 19.80 -27.68
C GLY A 248 7.31 20.91 -27.04
N GLY A 249 6.93 20.73 -25.78
CA GLY A 249 6.06 21.61 -25.00
C GLY A 249 4.57 21.47 -25.30
N THR A 250 4.18 20.56 -26.18
CA THR A 250 2.76 20.24 -26.40
C THR A 250 2.41 19.02 -25.56
N LEU A 251 1.50 19.21 -24.60
CA LEU A 251 0.96 18.15 -23.75
C LEU A 251 -0.35 17.65 -24.35
N THR A 252 -0.43 16.35 -24.62
CA THR A 252 -1.66 15.68 -25.07
C THR A 252 -2.10 14.68 -24.02
N ILE A 253 -3.37 14.72 -23.62
CA ILE A 253 -3.93 13.88 -22.56
C ILE A 253 -5.16 13.15 -23.09
N VAL A 254 -5.24 11.86 -22.82
CA VAL A 254 -6.48 11.08 -22.94
C VAL A 254 -6.80 10.43 -21.60
N ASN A 255 -8.08 10.40 -21.26
CA ASN A 255 -8.54 9.92 -19.95
C ASN A 255 -9.63 8.86 -20.17
N CYS A 256 -9.47 7.70 -19.54
CA CYS A 256 -10.36 6.55 -19.56
C CYS A 256 -10.94 6.36 -18.15
N GLY A 257 -11.84 7.26 -17.73
CA GLY A 257 -12.53 7.19 -16.44
C GLY A 257 -11.66 7.41 -15.20
N HIS A 258 -10.50 8.06 -15.34
CA HIS A 258 -9.53 8.30 -14.28
C HIS A 258 -9.64 9.74 -13.73
N PRO A 259 -9.16 10.05 -12.51
CA PRO A 259 -9.07 11.43 -12.04
C PRO A 259 -8.31 12.35 -13.00
N ALA A 260 -8.78 13.59 -13.14
CA ALA A 260 -8.17 14.57 -14.04
C ALA A 260 -6.79 15.01 -13.52
N PRO A 261 -5.73 15.00 -14.36
CA PRO A 261 -4.42 15.51 -13.97
C PRO A 261 -4.49 16.99 -13.55
N LEU A 262 -3.68 17.40 -12.58
CA LEU A 262 -3.60 18.79 -12.13
C LEU A 262 -2.39 19.49 -12.73
N LEU A 263 -2.61 20.54 -13.51
CA LEU A 263 -1.57 21.44 -14.01
C LEU A 263 -1.30 22.54 -12.99
N LEU A 264 -0.07 22.65 -12.55
CA LEU A 264 0.43 23.70 -11.67
C LEU A 264 1.16 24.74 -12.51
N ARG A 265 0.61 25.95 -12.57
CA ARG A 265 1.14 27.07 -13.35
C ARG A 265 1.03 28.37 -12.58
N ARG A 266 2.17 29.04 -12.37
CA ARG A 266 2.24 30.43 -11.84
C ARG A 266 1.36 30.69 -10.61
N GLY A 267 1.34 29.80 -9.61
CA GLY A 267 0.50 29.98 -8.42
C GLY A 267 -0.83 29.26 -8.46
N LEU A 268 -1.24 28.76 -9.63
CA LEU A 268 -2.56 28.19 -9.86
C LEU A 268 -2.50 26.68 -10.03
N VAL A 269 -3.58 26.02 -9.63
CA VAL A 269 -3.83 24.58 -9.84
C VAL A 269 -5.03 24.46 -10.77
N ILE A 270 -4.82 23.87 -11.93
CA ILE A 270 -5.79 23.80 -13.02
C ILE A 270 -6.08 22.33 -13.32
N PRO A 271 -7.28 21.82 -13.01
CA PRO A 271 -7.69 20.47 -13.41
C PRO A 271 -7.79 20.37 -14.93
N LEU A 272 -7.11 19.38 -15.51
CA LEU A 272 -7.12 19.11 -16.95
C LEU A 272 -8.20 18.10 -17.31
N GLU A 273 -9.46 18.46 -17.03
CA GLU A 273 -10.65 17.65 -17.36
C GLU A 273 -10.68 17.25 -18.84
N PRO A 274 -11.04 16.00 -19.17
CA PRO A 274 -11.14 15.59 -20.56
C PRO A 274 -12.28 16.33 -21.29
N PRO A 275 -12.21 16.51 -22.62
CA PRO A 275 -13.25 17.23 -23.37
C PRO A 275 -14.61 16.51 -23.35
N ALA A 276 -14.60 15.20 -23.11
CA ALA A 276 -15.77 14.37 -22.86
C ALA A 276 -15.35 13.20 -21.96
N PRO A 277 -16.25 12.72 -21.07
CA PRO A 277 -15.99 11.52 -20.30
C PRO A 277 -15.89 10.31 -21.22
N ALA A 278 -14.99 9.38 -20.89
CA ALA A 278 -14.89 8.08 -21.55
C ALA A 278 -14.93 6.97 -20.49
N PRO A 279 -15.45 5.78 -20.82
CA PRO A 279 -15.38 4.62 -19.95
C PRO A 279 -13.94 4.25 -19.56
N PRO A 280 -13.76 3.40 -18.53
CA PRO A 280 -12.49 2.75 -18.25
C PRO A 280 -12.06 1.77 -19.36
N LEU A 281 -10.79 1.38 -19.34
CA LEU A 281 -10.28 0.27 -20.17
C LEU A 281 -10.98 -1.04 -19.76
N GLY A 282 -11.35 -1.85 -20.75
CA GLY A 282 -12.21 -3.03 -20.59
C GLY A 282 -13.65 -2.77 -21.08
N PHE A 283 -14.03 -1.50 -21.26
CA PHE A 283 -15.35 -1.08 -21.71
C PHE A 283 -15.34 -0.25 -23.00
N MET A 284 -14.39 -0.51 -23.90
CA MET A 284 -14.31 0.09 -25.24
C MET A 284 -14.37 1.62 -25.22
N PRO A 285 -13.41 2.30 -24.57
CA PRO A 285 -13.50 3.73 -24.35
C PRO A 285 -13.29 4.55 -25.63
N GLU A 286 -14.22 5.45 -25.92
CA GLU A 286 -14.08 6.45 -26.98
C GLU A 286 -13.46 7.75 -26.46
N VAL A 287 -12.12 7.79 -26.41
CA VAL A 287 -11.39 8.92 -25.82
C VAL A 287 -11.27 10.13 -26.75
N LYS A 288 -11.42 11.33 -26.17
CA LYS A 288 -11.08 12.61 -26.80
C LYS A 288 -9.83 13.19 -26.17
N ALA A 289 -8.86 13.56 -27.01
CA ALA A 289 -7.63 14.16 -26.55
C ALA A 289 -7.84 15.61 -26.14
N ARG A 290 -7.34 15.97 -24.96
CA ARG A 290 -7.10 17.36 -24.55
C ARG A 290 -5.68 17.73 -24.90
N VAL A 291 -5.48 18.92 -25.46
CA VAL A 291 -4.16 19.42 -25.83
C VAL A 291 -3.90 20.73 -25.08
N GLU A 292 -2.77 20.83 -24.41
CA GLU A 292 -2.33 22.00 -23.67
C GLU A 292 -0.91 22.39 -24.09
N ARG A 293 -0.60 23.68 -24.07
CA ARG A 293 0.77 24.18 -24.28
C ARG A 293 1.44 24.38 -22.93
N LEU A 294 2.55 23.70 -22.70
CA LEU A 294 3.38 23.85 -21.50
C LEU A 294 4.29 25.07 -21.62
N GLU A 295 4.47 25.72 -20.48
CA GLU A 295 5.47 26.76 -20.24
C GLU A 295 6.59 26.20 -19.36
N PRO A 296 7.85 26.66 -19.54
CA PRO A 296 8.92 26.28 -18.63
C PRO A 296 8.55 26.53 -17.16
N GLY A 297 8.75 25.53 -16.31
CA GLY A 297 8.39 25.54 -14.89
C GLY A 297 6.96 25.07 -14.60
N ASP A 298 6.15 24.77 -15.62
CA ASP A 298 4.87 24.08 -15.41
C ASP A 298 5.11 22.70 -14.83
N ARG A 299 4.29 22.33 -13.84
CA ARG A 299 4.27 20.99 -13.26
C ARG A 299 2.94 20.32 -13.51
N LEU A 300 2.94 19.01 -13.75
CA LEU A 300 1.71 18.23 -13.88
C LEU A 300 1.72 17.12 -12.83
N LEU A 301 0.68 17.08 -12.00
CA LEU A 301 0.43 15.98 -11.07
C LEU A 301 -0.59 15.00 -11.69
N LEU A 302 -0.17 13.75 -11.77
CA LEU A 302 -0.97 12.58 -12.07
C LEU A 302 -1.14 11.80 -10.76
N PHE A 303 -2.35 11.36 -10.47
CA PHE A 303 -2.65 10.67 -9.21
C PHE A 303 -3.83 9.71 -9.38
N THR A 304 -3.83 8.62 -8.62
CA THR A 304 -4.96 7.70 -8.49
C THR A 304 -6.01 8.25 -7.52
N ASP A 305 -7.22 7.70 -7.57
CA ASP A 305 -8.36 8.14 -6.77
C ASP A 305 -8.15 8.00 -5.26
N GLY A 306 -7.26 7.10 -4.80
CA GLY A 306 -6.88 7.03 -3.39
C GLY A 306 -6.42 8.39 -2.80
N LEU A 307 -5.84 9.29 -3.59
CA LEU A 307 -5.56 10.67 -3.14
C LEU A 307 -6.84 11.50 -2.93
N GLY A 308 -7.83 11.32 -3.80
CA GLY A 308 -9.13 11.98 -3.71
C GLY A 308 -10.03 11.39 -2.63
N GLU A 309 -9.87 10.11 -2.31
CA GLU A 309 -10.62 9.41 -1.26
C GLU A 309 -10.00 9.57 0.14
N ALA A 310 -8.72 9.93 0.22
CA ALA A 310 -8.02 10.16 1.48
C ALA A 310 -8.75 11.20 2.35
N ARG A 311 -9.19 10.78 3.53
CA ARG A 311 -10.04 11.60 4.40
C ARG A 311 -9.76 11.40 5.88
N ARG A 312 -10.09 12.42 6.66
CA ARG A 312 -10.04 12.41 8.13
C ARG A 312 -11.41 12.81 8.65
N ASP A 313 -12.02 11.97 9.48
CA ASP A 313 -13.33 12.22 10.08
C ASP A 313 -14.42 12.59 9.04
N GLY A 314 -14.33 12.01 7.84
CA GLY A 314 -15.24 12.27 6.71
C GLY A 314 -14.85 13.48 5.83
N GLU A 315 -13.82 14.24 6.20
CA GLU A 315 -13.32 15.38 5.42
C GLU A 315 -12.20 14.94 4.46
N PHE A 316 -12.41 15.12 3.15
CA PHE A 316 -11.42 14.79 2.11
C PHE A 316 -10.19 15.67 2.19
N PHE A 317 -9.04 15.14 1.78
CA PHE A 317 -7.81 15.90 1.65
C PHE A 317 -7.99 17.00 0.60
N PRO A 318 -7.81 18.29 0.94
CA PRO A 318 -8.08 19.40 0.02
C PRO A 318 -6.92 19.57 -0.96
N THR A 319 -6.79 18.63 -1.89
CA THR A 319 -5.69 18.56 -2.87
C THR A 319 -5.58 19.84 -3.67
N ALA A 320 -6.68 20.37 -4.21
CA ALA A 320 -6.67 21.58 -5.03
C ALA A 320 -6.12 22.81 -4.29
N ASP A 321 -6.45 22.97 -3.01
CA ASP A 321 -6.05 24.13 -2.19
C ASP A 321 -4.61 24.03 -1.66
N ARG A 322 -4.05 22.82 -1.64
CA ARG A 322 -2.72 22.54 -1.08
C ARG A 322 -1.69 22.22 -2.14
N ALA A 323 -2.10 21.71 -3.30
CA ALA A 323 -1.22 21.23 -4.36
C ALA A 323 -0.15 22.26 -4.73
N TRP A 324 -0.50 23.53 -4.96
CA TRP A 324 0.50 24.55 -5.29
C TRP A 324 1.58 24.69 -4.19
N ARG A 325 1.17 24.78 -2.92
CA ARG A 325 2.11 24.96 -1.80
C ARG A 325 3.00 23.73 -1.59
N LEU A 326 2.44 22.54 -1.79
CA LEU A 326 3.15 21.28 -1.55
C LEU A 326 4.06 20.90 -2.73
N LEU A 327 3.62 21.16 -3.96
CA LEU A 327 4.24 20.67 -5.18
C LEU A 327 4.90 21.77 -6.02
N GLY A 328 4.76 23.04 -5.67
CA GLY A 328 5.31 24.18 -6.43
C GLY A 328 6.72 24.61 -6.04
N HIS A 329 7.42 23.85 -5.18
CA HIS A 329 8.74 24.19 -4.65
C HIS A 329 9.77 23.07 -4.90
N GLY A 330 11.06 23.40 -4.73
CA GLY A 330 12.15 22.42 -4.78
C GLY A 330 12.22 21.64 -6.09
N THR A 331 12.69 20.39 -6.03
CA THR A 331 12.59 19.44 -7.15
C THR A 331 11.22 18.75 -7.19
N VAL A 332 10.91 18.05 -8.29
CA VAL A 332 9.72 17.18 -8.35
C VAL A 332 9.69 16.12 -7.25
N GLY A 333 10.87 15.63 -6.81
CA GLY A 333 10.98 14.70 -5.70
C GLY A 333 10.63 15.33 -4.35
N ASP A 334 11.08 16.55 -4.10
CA ASP A 334 10.79 17.30 -2.87
C ASP A 334 9.30 17.65 -2.77
N GLY A 335 8.69 17.99 -3.90
CA GLY A 335 7.25 18.24 -4.00
C GLY A 335 6.44 17.02 -3.61
N LEU A 336 6.73 15.85 -4.20
CA LEU A 336 6.04 14.60 -3.86
C LEU A 336 6.27 14.19 -2.40
N ALA A 337 7.48 14.34 -1.86
CA ALA A 337 7.76 14.03 -0.46
C ALA A 337 6.96 14.95 0.50
N SER A 338 6.78 16.21 0.12
CA SER A 338 5.96 17.17 0.88
C SER A 338 4.48 16.80 0.85
N LEU A 339 3.98 16.38 -0.31
CA LEU A 339 2.60 15.90 -0.46
C LEU A 339 2.35 14.63 0.35
N GLU A 340 3.25 13.64 0.24
CA GLU A 340 3.19 12.39 1.00
C GLU A 340 3.16 12.65 2.51
N THR A 341 4.07 13.50 3.02
CA THR A 341 4.11 13.85 4.45
C THR A 341 2.80 14.51 4.89
N ALA A 342 2.33 15.51 4.14
CA ALA A 342 1.09 16.22 4.47
C ALA A 342 -0.15 15.31 4.43
N LEU A 343 -0.14 14.32 3.54
CA LEU A 343 -1.21 13.34 3.39
C LEU A 343 -1.22 12.34 4.56
N VAL A 344 -0.07 11.73 4.88
CA VAL A 344 0.07 10.78 6.00
C VAL A 344 -0.30 11.45 7.33
N ASP A 345 0.10 12.71 7.52
CA ASP A 345 -0.26 13.50 8.68
C ASP A 345 -1.78 13.78 8.75
N TRP A 346 -2.40 14.07 7.60
CA TRP A 346 -3.84 14.32 7.51
C TRP A 346 -4.66 13.10 7.90
N VAL A 347 -4.30 11.91 7.39
CA VAL A 347 -5.04 10.67 7.64
C VAL A 347 -4.61 9.93 8.91
N HIS A 348 -3.75 10.54 9.73
CA HIS A 348 -3.19 9.92 10.95
C HIS A 348 -2.55 8.55 10.69
N GLY A 349 -1.90 8.39 9.54
CA GLY A 349 -1.26 7.15 9.11
C GLY A 349 -2.21 6.00 8.73
N ARG A 350 -3.50 6.29 8.49
CA ARG A 350 -4.49 5.29 8.06
C ARG A 350 -5.06 5.65 6.70
N LEU A 351 -4.57 4.99 5.67
CA LEU A 351 -5.09 5.09 4.31
C LEU A 351 -6.13 3.98 4.08
N GLU A 352 -7.21 4.31 3.37
CA GLU A 352 -8.25 3.35 3.00
C GLU A 352 -7.93 2.65 1.67
N ASP A 353 -7.17 3.32 0.80
CA ASP A 353 -6.75 2.82 -0.50
C ASP A 353 -5.30 3.20 -0.84
N ASP A 354 -4.71 2.50 -1.80
CA ASP A 354 -3.37 2.75 -2.30
C ASP A 354 -3.34 4.04 -3.13
N ILE A 355 -2.15 4.67 -3.19
CA ILE A 355 -1.98 5.95 -3.88
C ILE A 355 -0.72 5.94 -4.72
N ALA A 356 -0.88 6.01 -6.02
CA ALA A 356 0.15 6.33 -6.98
C ALA A 356 0.15 7.83 -7.29
N LEU A 357 1.33 8.43 -7.26
CA LEU A 357 1.59 9.83 -7.60
C LEU A 357 2.70 9.89 -8.64
N VAL A 358 2.49 10.64 -9.72
CA VAL A 358 3.54 11.01 -10.66
C VAL A 358 3.53 12.52 -10.82
N LEU A 359 4.66 13.16 -10.52
CA LEU A 359 4.87 14.59 -10.72
C LEU A 359 5.91 14.78 -11.81
N LEU A 360 5.57 15.59 -12.80
CA LEU A 360 6.48 15.98 -13.87
C LEU A 360 6.62 17.49 -13.95
N GLU A 361 7.80 17.95 -14.34
CA GLU A 361 8.11 19.36 -14.57
C GLU A 361 8.70 19.54 -15.96
N TYR A 362 8.15 20.51 -16.69
CA TYR A 362 8.64 20.87 -18.01
C TYR A 362 9.73 21.94 -17.90
N ALA A 363 10.97 21.59 -18.24
CA ALA A 363 12.11 22.50 -18.17
C ALA A 363 12.18 23.49 -19.36
N GLY A 364 11.32 23.32 -20.37
CA GLY A 364 11.40 24.04 -21.65
C GLY A 364 11.97 23.18 -22.78
N PRO A 365 11.96 23.66 -24.03
CA PRO A 365 12.63 23.00 -25.13
C PRO A 365 14.13 23.01 -24.84
N ASP A 366 14.77 21.84 -24.82
CA ASP A 366 16.21 21.71 -24.61
C ASP A 366 16.97 22.72 -25.48
N ALA A 367 17.82 23.55 -24.85
CA ALA A 367 18.84 24.35 -25.53
C ALA A 367 19.98 23.50 -26.15
N GLY A 368 19.76 22.18 -26.34
CA GLY A 368 20.79 21.23 -26.75
C GLY A 368 20.34 19.93 -27.42
N ALA A 369 19.04 19.63 -27.52
CA ALA A 369 18.57 18.45 -28.24
C ALA A 369 17.92 18.87 -29.56
N SER A 370 18.74 19.04 -30.60
CA SER A 370 18.24 18.97 -31.98
C SER A 370 17.66 17.57 -32.17
N ILE A 371 16.34 17.43 -32.18
CA ILE A 371 15.70 16.25 -32.75
C ILE A 371 16.18 16.20 -34.20
N PRO A 372 16.94 15.16 -34.64
CA PRO A 372 17.29 15.04 -36.03
C PRO A 372 15.97 14.88 -36.79
N VAL A 373 15.63 15.89 -37.59
CA VAL A 373 14.59 15.72 -38.61
C VAL A 373 15.03 14.54 -39.47
N PRO A 374 14.22 13.49 -39.62
CA PRO A 374 14.56 12.36 -40.48
C PRO A 374 14.91 12.88 -41.89
N SER A 375 16.02 12.40 -42.45
CA SER A 375 16.58 12.88 -43.72
C SER A 375 15.66 12.77 -44.94
N TRP A 376 14.50 12.13 -44.81
CA TRP A 376 13.50 12.03 -45.89
C TRP A 376 12.59 13.26 -46.03
N GLU A 377 12.56 14.18 -45.05
CA GLU A 377 11.81 15.45 -45.18
C GLU A 377 12.58 16.57 -45.93
N VAL A 378 13.89 16.40 -46.17
CA VAL A 378 14.73 17.42 -46.83
C VAL A 378 14.97 17.12 -48.33
N GLY A 379 14.41 16.03 -48.85
CA GLY A 379 14.72 15.53 -50.20
C GLY A 379 13.67 15.75 -51.30
N ALA A 380 12.57 16.46 -51.05
CA ALA A 380 11.49 16.63 -52.04
C ALA A 380 11.38 18.05 -52.65
N ALA A 381 12.43 18.86 -52.54
CA ALA A 381 12.52 20.16 -53.20
C ALA A 381 13.93 20.35 -53.78
N GLY A 382 14.21 19.72 -54.92
CA GLY A 382 15.42 20.02 -55.68
C GLY A 382 15.97 18.87 -56.51
N SER A 383 15.26 18.51 -57.58
CA SER A 383 15.86 18.07 -58.86
C SER A 383 14.84 18.17 -59.97
#